data_AF-A0A7W8ELK2-F1
#
_entry.id   AF-A0A7W8ELK2-F1
#
_cell.length_a   1.000
_cell.length_b   1.000
_cell.length_c   1.000
_cell.angle_alpha   90.00
_cell.angle_beta   90.00
_cell.angle_gamma   90.00
#
_symmetry.space_group_name_H-M   'P 1'
#
loop_
_entity.id
_entity.type
_entity.pdbx_description
1 polymer ?
#
loop_
_entity_poly.entity_id
_entity_poly.type
_entity_poly.pdbx_seq_one_letter_code
_entity_poly.pdbx_strand_id
1 'polypeptide(L)' 'MQVDTSSAGFRSTPMYFTSLAGTSTHWNTTGATSVYPPDSTLGGDLRRGFRIYLRFADGAALDPLFAKNNGWHIQYMAVE' A
#
# COMPACT_ATOMS: atom_id res chain seq x y z
N MET A 1 3.39 -1.36 -4.75
CA MET A 1 2.04 -1.97 -4.78
C MET A 1 1.04 -0.90 -5.16
N GLN A 2 0.15 -1.20 -6.12
CA GLN A 2 -0.96 -0.34 -6.53
C GLN A 2 -2.26 -0.76 -5.88
N VAL A 3 -3.04 0.21 -5.42
CA VAL A 3 -4.39 0.01 -4.89
C VAL A 3 -5.35 0.93 -5.63
N ASP A 4 -6.32 0.34 -6.33
CA ASP A 4 -7.41 1.04 -7.00
C ASP A 4 -8.60 1.17 -6.04
N THR A 5 -9.02 2.40 -5.78
CA THR A 5 -10.16 2.78 -4.95
C THR A 5 -11.25 3.49 -5.77
N SER A 6 -11.21 3.41 -7.10
CA SER A 6 -12.18 4.05 -8.01
C SER A 6 -13.63 3.69 -7.68
N SER A 7 -13.88 2.48 -7.17
CA SER A 7 -15.22 2.02 -6.76
C SER A 7 -15.75 2.70 -5.50
N ALA A 8 -14.90 3.39 -4.72
CA ALA A 8 -15.31 4.10 -3.52
C ALA A 8 -16.01 5.44 -3.82
N GLY A 9 -15.85 5.98 -5.04
CA GLY A 9 -16.61 7.15 -5.50
C GLY A 9 -16.20 8.49 -4.90
N PHE A 10 -14.94 8.64 -4.46
CA PHE A 10 -14.42 9.88 -3.89
C PHE A 10 -14.54 11.08 -4.85
N ARG A 11 -14.96 12.23 -4.33
CA ARG A 11 -15.11 13.49 -5.10
C ARG A 11 -13.84 14.36 -5.07
N SER A 12 -13.08 14.24 -3.99
CA SER A 12 -11.86 14.93 -3.60
C SER A 12 -10.80 13.90 -3.16
N THR A 13 -9.57 14.33 -2.92
CA THR A 13 -8.50 13.39 -2.57
C THR A 13 -8.66 12.98 -1.11
N PRO A 14 -8.99 11.71 -0.81
CA PRO A 14 -9.13 11.28 0.57
C PRO A 14 -7.76 11.19 1.25
N MET A 15 -7.76 11.23 2.58
CA MET A 15 -6.61 10.81 3.36
C MET A 15 -6.55 9.29 3.43
N TYR A 16 -5.48 8.70 2.90
CA TYR A 16 -5.22 7.27 2.99
C TYR A 16 -4.35 6.95 4.21
N PHE A 17 -4.81 5.99 5.01
CA PHE A 17 -4.06 5.41 6.12
C PHE A 17 -3.80 3.94 5.77
N THR A 18 -2.53 3.55 5.74
CA THR A 18 -2.11 2.21 5.33
C THR A 18 -1.34 1.52 6.44
N SER A 19 -1.46 0.19 6.53
CA SER A 19 -0.67 -0.63 7.44
C SER A 19 -0.39 -2.00 6.81
N LEU A 20 0.74 -2.61 7.19
CA LEU A 20 1.06 -3.99 6.86
C LEU A 20 0.49 -4.90 7.95
N ALA A 21 -0.36 -5.84 7.55
CA ALA A 21 -0.92 -6.86 8.43
C ALA A 21 -0.49 -8.26 8.00
N GLY A 22 -0.63 -9.24 8.89
CA GLY A 22 -0.17 -10.61 8.71
C GLY A 22 0.19 -11.27 10.04
N THR A 23 0.89 -12.40 10.00
CA THR A 23 1.17 -13.20 11.21
C THR A 23 2.38 -12.72 12.00
N SER A 24 3.47 -12.30 11.34
CA SER A 24 4.72 -11.90 11.99
C SER A 24 5.65 -11.13 11.04
N THR A 25 6.79 -10.68 11.55
CA THR A 25 7.95 -10.16 10.81
C THR A 25 7.78 -8.79 10.16
N HIS A 26 6.71 -8.06 10.48
CA HIS A 26 6.44 -6.72 9.93
C HIS A 26 7.56 -5.72 10.22
N TRP A 27 8.23 -5.85 11.38
CA TRP A 27 9.31 -4.99 11.84
C TRP A 27 10.53 -5.00 10.90
N ASN A 28 10.69 -6.02 10.07
CA ASN A 28 11.78 -6.09 9.09
C ASN A 28 11.51 -5.25 7.85
N THR A 29 10.37 -4.56 7.76
CA THR A 29 9.99 -3.78 6.57
C THR A 29 9.92 -2.28 6.83
N THR A 30 9.96 -1.51 5.76
CA THR A 30 9.72 -0.07 5.76
C THR A 30 8.86 0.35 4.57
N GLY A 31 8.23 1.53 4.68
CA GLY A 31 7.42 2.15 3.62
C GLY A 31 5.93 1.78 3.61
N ALA A 32 5.47 0.91 4.52
CA ALA A 32 4.06 0.50 4.61
C ALA A 32 3.09 1.66 4.83
N THR A 33 3.54 2.75 5.45
CA THR A 33 2.76 3.98 5.73
C THR A 33 3.09 5.14 4.78
N SER A 34 3.99 4.93 3.81
CA SER A 34 4.38 5.95 2.85
C SER A 34 3.48 5.88 1.61
N VAL A 35 2.46 6.74 1.59
CA VAL A 35 1.47 6.84 0.51
C VAL A 35 1.99 7.76 -0.59
N TYR A 36 1.92 7.27 -1.83
CA TYR A 36 2.31 7.99 -3.05
C TYR A 36 1.14 8.03 -4.05
N PRO A 37 1.18 8.93 -5.04
CA PRO A 37 0.26 8.88 -6.17
C PRO A 37 0.26 7.51 -6.86
N PRO A 38 -0.91 7.06 -7.37
CA PRO A 38 -0.95 5.87 -8.21
C PRO A 38 -0.21 6.12 -9.53
N ASP A 39 -0.06 5.10 -10.37
CA ASP A 39 0.63 5.27 -11.66
C ASP A 39 -0.33 5.73 -12.75
N SER A 40 0.20 5.74 -13.97
CA SER A 40 -0.51 6.05 -15.20
C SER A 40 -1.75 5.19 -15.44
N THR A 41 -1.88 3.98 -14.88
CA THR A 41 -3.11 3.18 -15.02
C THR A 41 -4.32 3.87 -14.39
N LEU A 42 -4.09 4.66 -13.34
CA LEU A 42 -5.08 5.53 -12.70
C LEU A 42 -4.83 7.01 -13.01
N GLY A 43 -3.99 7.32 -14.00
CA GLY A 43 -3.66 8.68 -14.42
C GLY A 43 -2.95 9.52 -13.34
N GLY A 44 -2.43 8.92 -12.28
CA GLY A 44 -1.93 9.65 -11.11
C GLY A 44 -3.03 10.31 -10.27
N ASP A 45 -4.31 10.01 -10.52
CA ASP A 45 -5.44 10.57 -9.78
C ASP A 45 -5.54 9.91 -8.40
N LEU A 46 -5.08 10.63 -7.37
CA LEU A 46 -5.20 10.23 -5.95
C LEU A 46 -6.68 10.01 -5.53
N ARG A 47 -7.60 10.54 -6.33
CA ARG A 47 -9.05 10.25 -6.41
C ARG A 47 -9.39 8.78 -6.30
N ARG A 48 -8.61 8.04 -7.06
CA ARG A 48 -8.95 6.73 -7.61
C ARG A 48 -8.03 5.64 -7.09
N GLY A 49 -7.03 6.00 -6.30
CA GLY A 49 -6.14 5.03 -5.71
C GLY A 49 -4.88 5.66 -5.16
N PHE A 50 -3.99 4.78 -4.74
CA PHE A 50 -2.69 5.15 -4.21
C PHE A 50 -1.68 4.05 -4.48
N ARG A 51 -0.42 4.41 -4.25
CA ARG A 51 0.72 3.51 -4.29
C ARG A 51 1.42 3.48 -2.95
N ILE A 52 1.94 2.32 -2.57
CA ILE A 52 2.98 2.22 -1.55
C ILE A 52 4.19 1.48 -2.10
N TYR A 53 5.35 1.73 -1.50
CA TYR A 53 6.55 0.92 -1.70
C TYR A 53 6.87 0.23 -0.39
N LEU A 54 6.88 -1.10 -0.41
CA LEU A 54 7.34 -1.91 0.71
C LEU A 54 8.71 -2.46 0.34
N ARG A 55 9.64 -2.47 1.30
CA ARG A 55 10.95 -3.12 1.16
C ARG A 55 11.42 -3.64 2.52
N PHE A 56 12.38 -4.55 2.54
CA PHE A 56 13.08 -4.87 3.78
C PHE A 56 13.92 -3.67 4.24
N ALA A 57 14.08 -3.53 5.56
CA ALA A 57 14.77 -2.40 6.18
C ALA A 57 16.26 -2.33 5.79
N ASP A 58 16.87 -3.47 5.47
CA ASP A 58 18.24 -3.60 4.97
C ASP A 58 18.39 -3.28 3.47
N GLY A 59 17.29 -2.97 2.78
CA GLY A 59 17.28 -2.67 1.36
C GLY A 59 17.18 -3.90 0.45
N ALA A 60 17.09 -5.12 0.99
CA ALA A 60 16.86 -6.32 0.21
C ALA A 60 15.51 -6.26 -0.51
N ALA A 61 15.44 -6.92 -1.67
CA ALA A 61 14.20 -7.09 -2.40
C ALA A 61 13.22 -7.94 -1.58
N LEU A 62 11.94 -7.56 -1.58
CA LEU A 62 10.90 -8.39 -0.99
C LEU A 62 10.73 -9.68 -1.79
N ASP A 63 10.80 -10.80 -1.09
CA ASP A 63 10.42 -12.10 -1.62
C ASP A 63 8.89 -12.29 -1.51
N PRO A 64 8.17 -12.45 -2.64
CA PRO A 64 6.74 -12.73 -2.62
C PRO A 64 6.37 -14.00 -1.85
N LEU A 65 7.23 -15.04 -1.85
CA LEU A 65 6.98 -16.27 -1.10
C LEU A 65 7.08 -16.00 0.41
N PHE A 66 8.08 -15.23 0.84
CA PHE A 66 8.19 -14.79 2.23
C PHE A 66 6.94 -14.02 2.68
N ALA A 67 6.47 -13.06 1.88
CA ALA A 67 5.25 -12.32 2.17
C ALA A 67 4.02 -13.24 2.27
N LYS A 68 3.87 -14.18 1.33
CA LYS A 68 2.78 -15.17 1.33
C LYS A 68 2.81 -16.05 2.58
N ASN A 69 3.97 -16.56 2.97
CA ASN A 69 4.12 -17.44 4.13
C ASN A 69 3.83 -16.72 5.46
N ASN A 70 4.07 -15.40 5.53
CA ASN A 70 3.70 -14.57 6.67
C ASN A 70 2.28 -14.00 6.57
N GLY A 71 1.50 -14.38 5.55
CA GLY A 71 0.14 -13.88 5.34
C GLY A 71 0.09 -12.36 5.17
N TRP A 72 1.16 -11.77 4.62
CA TRP A 72 1.26 -10.32 4.49
C TRP A 72 0.27 -9.77 3.49
N HIS A 73 -0.47 -8.75 3.93
CA HIS A 73 -1.38 -7.97 3.11
C HIS A 73 -1.42 -6.55 3.62
N ILE A 74 -1.76 -5.63 2.72
CA ILE A 74 -1.92 -4.22 3.08
C ILE A 74 -3.38 -3.98 3.40
N GLN A 75 -3.62 -3.47 4.59
CA GLN A 75 -4.90 -2.94 5.01
C GLN A 75 -4.87 -1.42 4.90
N TYR A 76 -6.01 -0.83 4.53
CA TYR A 76 -6.12 0.61 4.38
C TYR A 76 -7.48 1.14 4.79
N MET A 77 -7.50 2.40 5.20
CA MET A 77 -8.68 3.23 5.39
C MET A 77 -8.52 4.49 4.54
N ALA A 78 -9.63 4.97 3.98
CA ALA A 78 -9.70 6.24 3.29
C ALA A 78 -10.78 7.10 3.94
N VAL A 79 -10.49 8.37 4.17
CA VAL A 79 -11.44 9.35 4.74
C VAL A 79 -11.52 10.56 3.81
N GLU A 80 -12.74 10.87 3.36
CA GLU A 80 -13.10 12.03 2.54
C GLU A 80 -14.07 12.94 3.30
#